data_AF-A0A239KZY7-F1
#
_entry.id   AF-A0A239KZY7-F1
#
_cell.length_a   1.000
_cell.length_b   1.000
_cell.length_c   1.000
_cell.angle_alpha   90.00
_cell.angle_beta   90.00
_cell.angle_gamma   90.00
#
_symmetry.space_group_name_H-M   'P 1'
#
loop_
_entity.id
_entity.type
_entity.pdbx_description
1 polymer ?
#
loop_
_entity_poly.entity_id
_entity_poly.type
_entity_poly.pdbx_seq_one_letter_code
_entity_poly.pdbx_strand_id
1 'polypeptide(L)'
;MRMKKSGLVISITIMLVMSLGMVYADDVYVILSDGWIEAYGYGADFYADAEAATSNTTGVKVRYTVYRNGTKVVDSSVTDTTKPYKAVKEGTVSSSKYSNSWRLDLTPYGRYSGNPEWIVFSTSTLKDSN
;
A
#
# COMPACT_ATOMS: atom_id res chain seq x y z
N MET A 1 9.79 -56.16 -7.46
CA MET A 1 10.43 -55.06 -6.68
C MET A 1 9.42 -54.57 -5.64
N ARG A 2 9.54 -55.01 -4.37
CA ARG A 2 8.64 -54.59 -3.28
C ARG A 2 9.04 -53.17 -2.86
N MET A 3 8.35 -52.14 -3.36
CA MET A 3 8.49 -50.79 -2.79
C MET A 3 8.15 -50.90 -1.30
N LYS A 4 9.14 -50.60 -0.43
CA LYS A 4 8.98 -50.67 1.02
C LYS A 4 7.90 -49.65 1.39
N LYS A 5 6.77 -50.13 1.91
CA LYS A 5 5.58 -49.32 2.26
C LYS A 5 5.93 -48.09 3.12
N SER A 6 7.06 -48.11 3.83
CA SER A 6 7.61 -47.01 4.61
C SER A 6 7.99 -45.76 3.79
N GLY A 7 8.51 -45.91 2.57
CA GLY A 7 8.89 -44.77 1.73
C GLY A 7 7.69 -43.99 1.22
N LEU A 8 6.60 -44.69 0.90
CA LEU A 8 5.37 -44.08 0.40
C LEU A 8 4.61 -43.33 1.51
N VAL A 9 4.65 -43.86 2.75
CA VAL A 9 4.05 -43.17 3.92
C VAL A 9 4.79 -41.87 4.23
N ILE A 10 6.13 -41.88 4.24
CA ILE A 10 6.93 -40.68 4.52
C ILE A 10 6.66 -39.58 3.49
N SER A 11 6.56 -39.92 2.21
CA SER A 11 6.27 -38.93 1.15
C SER A 11 4.89 -38.30 1.29
N ILE A 12 3.87 -39.07 1.67
CA ILE A 12 2.51 -38.55 1.90
C ILE A 12 2.49 -37.66 3.14
N THR A 13 3.19 -38.03 4.22
CA THR A 13 3.27 -37.20 5.43
C THR A 13 3.99 -35.88 5.17
N ILE A 14 5.07 -35.86 4.39
CA ILE A 14 5.78 -34.63 4.01
C ILE A 14 4.89 -33.72 3.15
N MET A 15 4.16 -34.28 2.17
CA MET A 15 3.20 -33.50 1.37
C MET A 15 2.07 -32.91 2.23
N LEU A 16 1.56 -33.66 3.21
CA LEU A 16 0.52 -33.18 4.13
C LEU A 16 1.05 -32.08 5.07
N VAL A 17 2.29 -32.21 5.55
CA VAL A 17 2.92 -31.18 6.40
C VAL A 17 3.23 -29.91 5.61
N MET A 18 3.66 -30.02 4.34
CA MET A 18 3.86 -28.85 3.47
C MET A 18 2.54 -28.19 3.08
N SER A 19 1.45 -28.94 2.85
CA SER A 19 0.14 -28.36 2.56
C SER A 19 -0.49 -27.70 3.79
N LEU A 20 -0.30 -28.26 4.99
CA LEU A 20 -0.66 -27.60 6.25
C LEU A 20 0.20 -26.35 6.53
N GLY A 21 1.48 -26.35 6.13
CA GLY A 21 2.35 -25.18 6.22
C GLY A 21 1.88 -24.00 5.36
N MET A 22 1.26 -24.26 4.21
CA MET A 22 0.62 -23.21 3.40
C MET A 22 -0.72 -22.73 3.96
N VAL A 23 -1.44 -23.57 4.73
CA VAL A 23 -2.66 -23.16 5.47
C VAL A 23 -2.30 -22.32 6.70
N TYR A 24 -1.08 -22.46 7.22
CA TYR A 24 -0.48 -21.61 8.26
C TYR A 24 0.35 -20.44 7.69
N ALA A 25 0.12 -20.05 6.42
CA ALA A 25 0.53 -18.72 5.98
C ALA A 25 -0.33 -17.70 6.74
N ASP A 26 0.23 -17.21 7.84
CA ASP A 26 -0.19 -16.06 8.63
C ASP A 26 -0.94 -15.04 7.79
N ASP A 27 -2.02 -14.49 8.34
CA ASP A 27 -2.79 -13.34 7.85
C ASP A 27 -1.96 -12.40 6.95
N VAL A 28 -1.94 -12.66 5.64
CA VAL A 28 -1.21 -11.81 4.71
C VAL A 28 -2.03 -10.54 4.56
N TYR A 29 -1.70 -9.53 5.35
CA TYR A 29 -2.33 -8.21 5.25
C TYR A 29 -1.86 -7.52 3.96
N VAL A 30 -2.78 -7.30 3.03
CA VAL A 30 -2.48 -6.65 1.74
C VAL A 30 -3.20 -5.31 1.67
N ILE A 31 -2.41 -4.23 1.74
CA ILE A 31 -2.85 -2.88 1.37
C ILE A 31 -2.24 -2.54 0.02
N LEU A 32 -3.11 -2.27 -0.95
CA LEU A 32 -2.73 -1.77 -2.27
C LEU A 32 -2.71 -0.25 -2.23
N SER A 33 -1.79 0.36 -2.97
CA SER A 33 -1.69 1.81 -3.10
C SER A 33 -1.19 2.19 -4.48
N ASP A 34 -1.79 3.23 -5.04
CA ASP A 34 -1.41 3.84 -6.29
C ASP A 34 -1.41 5.38 -6.16
N GLY A 35 -0.83 6.05 -7.14
CA GLY A 35 -0.69 7.49 -7.14
C GLY A 35 -0.15 8.01 -8.46
N TRP A 36 -0.35 9.31 -8.68
CA TRP A 36 0.33 10.04 -9.74
C TRP A 36 0.50 11.51 -9.33
N ILE A 37 1.44 12.17 -9.98
CA ILE A 37 1.61 13.62 -9.93
C ILE A 37 1.91 14.10 -11.35
N GLU A 38 1.18 15.12 -11.78
CA GLU A 38 1.29 15.69 -13.13
C GLU A 38 1.61 17.18 -13.01
N ALA A 39 2.77 17.57 -13.52
CA ALA A 39 3.30 18.91 -13.45
C ALA A 39 2.85 19.76 -14.64
N TYR A 40 2.51 21.01 -14.38
CA TYR A 40 2.22 22.03 -15.40
C TYR A 40 2.79 23.38 -14.97
N GLY A 41 2.78 24.35 -15.90
CA GLY A 41 3.41 25.67 -15.76
C GLY A 41 3.45 26.20 -14.32
N TYR A 42 2.27 26.40 -13.75
CA TYR A 42 2.11 27.06 -12.45
C TYR A 42 1.58 26.13 -11.36
N GLY A 43 1.81 24.83 -11.46
CA GLY A 43 1.27 23.88 -10.48
C GLY A 43 1.54 22.42 -10.76
N ALA A 44 0.86 21.59 -10.00
CA ALA A 44 0.74 20.16 -10.26
C ALA A 44 -0.58 19.65 -9.70
N ASP A 45 -1.16 18.68 -10.39
CA ASP A 45 -2.27 17.89 -9.87
C ASP A 45 -1.74 16.54 -9.37
N PHE A 46 -2.42 15.95 -8.41
CA PHE A 46 -2.01 14.68 -7.84
C PHE A 46 -3.18 13.81 -7.39
N TYR A 47 -2.94 12.50 -7.41
CA TYR A 47 -3.80 11.46 -6.90
C TYR A 47 -3.02 10.55 -5.94
N ALA A 48 -3.70 10.10 -4.90
CA ALA A 48 -3.18 9.20 -3.89
C ALA A 48 -4.28 8.27 -3.41
N ASP A 49 -4.04 6.96 -3.40
CA ASP A 49 -4.96 6.02 -2.76
C ASP A 49 -4.31 4.93 -1.90
N ALA A 50 -5.15 4.35 -1.05
CA ALA A 50 -4.89 3.10 -0.37
C ALA A 50 -6.18 2.29 -0.26
N GLU A 51 -6.12 1.02 -0.59
CA GLU A 51 -7.25 0.09 -0.57
C GLU A 51 -6.86 -1.23 0.12
N ALA A 52 -7.78 -1.81 0.87
CA ALA A 52 -7.55 -3.10 1.51
C ALA A 52 -8.06 -4.25 0.64
N ALA A 53 -7.23 -5.27 0.42
CA ALA A 53 -7.63 -6.49 -0.29
C ALA A 53 -8.07 -7.64 0.65
N THR A 54 -8.05 -7.44 1.97
CA THR A 54 -8.19 -8.51 2.97
C THR A 54 -9.36 -8.31 3.94
N SER A 55 -9.91 -9.40 4.48
CA SER A 55 -11.09 -9.40 5.37
C SER A 55 -10.86 -8.83 6.76
N ASN A 56 -9.62 -8.91 7.28
CA ASN A 56 -9.27 -8.57 8.67
C ASN A 56 -8.93 -7.08 8.87
N THR A 57 -8.91 -6.30 7.79
CA THR A 57 -8.71 -4.85 7.85
C THR A 57 -9.93 -4.17 8.49
N THR A 58 -9.70 -3.15 9.31
CA THR A 58 -10.70 -2.31 9.99
C THR A 58 -10.59 -0.83 9.59
N GLY A 59 -9.59 -0.50 8.78
CA GLY A 59 -9.45 0.80 8.13
C GLY A 59 -8.21 0.87 7.26
N VAL A 60 -8.22 1.82 6.32
CA VAL A 60 -7.08 2.20 5.49
C VAL A 60 -6.84 3.69 5.60
N LYS A 61 -5.59 4.10 5.44
CA LYS A 61 -5.19 5.50 5.41
C LYS A 61 -4.08 5.68 4.39
N VAL A 62 -4.13 6.76 3.62
CA VAL A 62 -3.00 7.17 2.76
C VAL A 62 -2.54 8.54 3.22
N ARG A 63 -1.25 8.65 3.56
CA ARG A 63 -0.57 9.94 3.76
C ARG A 63 0.05 10.34 2.43
N TYR A 64 -0.17 11.58 2.02
CA TYR A 64 0.35 12.16 0.80
C TYR A 64 1.16 13.40 1.17
N THR A 65 2.41 13.46 0.69
CA THR A 65 3.29 14.61 0.90
C THR A 65 3.79 15.11 -0.43
N VAL A 66 3.43 16.35 -0.77
CA VAL A 66 3.83 16.98 -2.03
C VAL A 66 4.98 17.95 -1.78
N TYR A 67 6.01 17.87 -2.62
CA TYR A 67 7.16 18.76 -2.61
C TYR A 67 7.26 19.49 -3.93
N ARG A 68 7.64 20.77 -3.85
CA ARG A 68 7.97 21.65 -4.97
C ARG A 68 9.44 22.06 -4.84
N ASN A 69 10.27 21.72 -5.81
CA ASN A 69 11.71 22.02 -5.81
C ASN A 69 12.40 21.61 -4.49
N GLY A 70 12.09 20.39 -4.03
CA GLY A 70 12.58 19.85 -2.76
C GLY A 70 11.93 20.41 -1.49
N THR A 71 11.10 21.45 -1.59
CA THR A 71 10.39 22.04 -0.44
C THR A 71 9.02 21.43 -0.27
N LYS A 72 8.68 20.95 0.92
CA LYS A 72 7.36 20.41 1.24
C LYS A 72 6.30 21.51 1.16
N VAL A 73 5.24 21.30 0.37
CA VAL A 73 4.13 22.26 0.21
C VAL A 73 2.79 21.72 0.73
N VAL A 74 2.62 20.40 0.76
CA VAL A 74 1.45 19.71 1.34
C VAL A 74 1.92 18.50 2.11
N ASP A 75 1.32 18.23 3.26
CA ASP A 75 1.53 17.05 4.10
C ASP A 75 0.24 16.75 4.84
N SER A 76 -0.48 15.73 4.40
CA SER A 76 -1.78 15.39 4.98
C SER A 76 -2.11 13.92 4.73
N SER A 77 -3.24 13.47 5.24
CA SER A 77 -3.72 12.10 5.07
C SER A 77 -5.24 12.04 4.99
N VAL A 78 -5.74 11.02 4.29
CA VAL A 78 -7.16 10.64 4.30
C VAL A 78 -7.29 9.22 4.82
N THR A 79 -8.38 8.94 5.54
CA THR A 79 -8.64 7.66 6.21
C THR A 79 -10.04 7.21 5.87
N ASP A 80 -10.20 5.90 5.69
CA ASP A 80 -11.51 5.26 5.55
C ASP A 80 -11.59 4.04 6.47
N THR A 81 -12.70 3.94 7.19
CA THR A 81 -13.02 2.86 8.12
C THR A 81 -14.36 2.19 7.80
N THR A 82 -14.88 2.41 6.59
CA THR A 82 -16.12 1.82 6.10
C THR A 82 -15.79 0.79 5.02
N LYS A 83 -16.39 -0.41 5.07
CA LYS A 83 -16.20 -1.42 4.02
C LYS A 83 -16.97 -1.01 2.75
N PRO A 84 -16.42 -1.21 1.53
CA PRO A 84 -15.06 -1.66 1.22
C PRO A 84 -14.01 -0.56 1.45
N TYR A 85 -13.00 -0.83 2.27
CA TYR A 85 -12.07 0.20 2.77
C TYR A 85 -11.22 0.79 1.64
N LYS A 86 -11.46 2.07 1.33
CA LYS A 86 -10.72 2.80 0.29
C LYS A 86 -10.54 4.27 0.66
N ALA A 87 -9.29 4.67 0.90
CA ALA A 87 -8.92 6.04 1.18
C ALA A 87 -8.34 6.67 -0.09
N VAL A 88 -9.00 7.68 -0.65
CA VAL A 88 -8.60 8.34 -1.89
C VAL A 88 -8.45 9.84 -1.67
N LYS A 89 -7.41 10.44 -2.25
CA LYS A 89 -7.24 11.88 -2.30
C LYS A 89 -6.79 12.32 -3.69
N GLU A 90 -7.55 13.26 -4.23
CA GLU A 90 -7.14 14.12 -5.33
C GLU A 90 -6.91 15.55 -4.83
N GLY A 91 -5.95 16.25 -5.44
CA GLY A 91 -5.68 17.63 -5.12
C GLY A 91 -4.80 18.34 -6.15
N THR A 92 -4.75 19.66 -5.98
CA THR A 92 -3.98 20.57 -6.82
C THR A 92 -3.09 21.44 -5.94
N VAL A 93 -1.87 21.67 -6.39
CA VAL A 93 -0.90 22.58 -5.78
C VAL A 93 -0.44 23.61 -6.79
N SER A 94 -0.26 24.86 -6.36
CA SER A 94 0.13 25.96 -7.25
C SER A 94 1.57 26.43 -7.04
N SER A 95 2.10 27.16 -8.02
CA SER A 95 3.40 27.81 -8.01
C SER A 95 3.33 29.15 -8.73
N SER A 96 4.13 30.11 -8.29
CA SER A 96 4.35 31.38 -9.01
C SER A 96 5.42 31.28 -10.09
N LYS A 97 6.14 30.15 -10.18
CA LYS A 97 7.18 29.90 -11.18
C LYS A 97 6.61 29.00 -12.27
N TYR A 98 6.96 29.29 -13.52
CA TYR A 98 6.56 28.49 -14.69
C TYR A 98 7.24 27.12 -14.76
N SER A 99 8.39 26.92 -14.12
CA SER A 99 9.08 25.62 -14.14
C SER A 99 9.36 25.17 -12.71
N ASN A 100 8.95 23.94 -12.40
CA ASN A 100 9.12 23.33 -11.09
C ASN A 100 9.39 21.83 -11.25
N SER A 101 10.15 21.30 -10.30
CA SER A 101 10.20 19.87 -10.03
C SER A 101 9.21 19.54 -8.92
N TRP A 102 8.43 18.50 -9.12
CA TRP A 102 7.41 18.04 -8.20
C TRP A 102 7.71 16.62 -7.74
N ARG A 103 7.40 16.34 -6.48
CA ARG A 103 7.50 15.00 -5.90
C ARG A 103 6.29 14.74 -5.02
N LEU A 104 5.68 13.57 -5.18
CA LEU A 104 4.66 13.04 -4.30
C LEU A 104 5.22 11.82 -3.56
N ASP A 105 5.28 11.88 -2.24
CA ASP A 105 5.51 10.71 -1.40
C ASP A 105 4.17 10.19 -0.88
N LEU A 106 3.89 8.91 -1.12
CA LEU A 106 2.67 8.19 -0.76
C LEU A 106 2.99 7.12 0.26
N THR A 107 2.36 7.20 1.43
CA THR A 107 2.52 6.20 2.49
C THR A 107 1.17 5.58 2.82
N PRO A 108 0.86 4.37 2.35
CA PRO A 108 -0.31 3.62 2.78
C PRO A 108 -0.15 3.05 4.20
N TYR A 109 -1.26 3.03 4.93
CA TYR A 109 -1.40 2.44 6.24
C TYR A 109 -2.64 1.54 6.29
N GLY A 110 -2.53 0.43 7.00
CA GLY A 110 -3.64 -0.45 7.35
C GLY A 110 -3.86 -0.48 8.86
N ARG A 111 -5.11 -0.71 9.28
CA ARG A 111 -5.49 -1.01 10.67
C ARG A 111 -6.28 -2.32 10.69
N TYR A 112 -6.11 -3.13 11.74
CA TYR A 112 -6.63 -4.50 11.78
C TYR A 112 -7.46 -4.78 13.02
N SER A 113 -8.28 -5.83 13.00
CA SER A 113 -8.99 -6.27 14.20
C SER A 113 -7.98 -6.76 15.25
N GLY A 114 -8.11 -6.32 16.50
CA GLY A 114 -7.16 -6.66 17.56
C GLY A 114 -5.88 -5.82 17.58
N ASN A 115 -5.62 -5.00 16.57
CA ASN A 115 -4.54 -4.01 16.58
C ASN A 115 -5.08 -2.60 16.24
N PRO A 116 -5.25 -1.71 17.25
CA PRO A 116 -5.80 -0.38 17.03
C PRO A 116 -4.83 0.58 16.32
N GLU A 117 -3.56 0.20 16.15
CA GLU A 117 -2.53 1.05 15.55
C GLU A 117 -2.56 1.02 14.02
N TRP A 118 -2.10 2.11 13.40
CA TRP A 118 -1.92 2.22 11.96
C TRP A 118 -0.53 1.69 11.57
N ILE A 119 -0.50 0.60 10.82
CA ILE A 119 0.73 -0.03 10.35
C ILE A 119 1.08 0.53 8.97
N VAL A 120 2.33 0.96 8.77
CA VAL A 120 2.86 1.39 7.47
C VAL A 120 3.17 0.17 6.62
N PHE A 121 2.75 0.18 5.35
CA PHE A 121 3.03 -0.92 4.42
C PHE A 121 4.24 -0.63 3.53
N SER A 122 4.27 0.56 2.94
CA SER A 122 5.36 0.99 2.07
C SER A 122 5.38 2.52 1.99
N THR A 123 6.37 3.07 1.31
CA THR A 123 6.29 4.44 0.80
C THR A 123 6.77 4.44 -0.62
N SER A 124 5.94 4.92 -1.54
CA SER A 124 6.30 5.15 -2.93
C SER A 124 6.55 6.64 -3.15
N THR A 125 7.49 6.92 -4.05
CA THR A 125 7.84 8.28 -4.45
C THR A 125 7.62 8.42 -5.94
N LEU A 126 6.78 9.39 -6.31
CA LEU A 126 6.47 9.75 -7.68
C LEU A 126 7.02 11.14 -7.96
N LYS A 127 7.48 11.38 -9.18
CA LYS A 127 8.12 12.63 -9.56
C LYS A 127 7.67 13.04 -10.94
N ASP A 128 7.51 14.34 -11.12
CA ASP A 128 7.28 14.95 -12.42
C ASP A 128 7.86 16.37 -12.45
N SER A 129 8.06 16.91 -13.64
CA SER A 129 8.63 18.24 -13.83
C SER A 129 8.14 18.86 -15.12
N ASN A 130 8.09 20.18 -15.13
CA ASN A 130 7.65 20.97 -16.27
C ASN A 130 8.60 22.14 -16.60
#